data_AF-A0A7X0LLC3-F1
#
_entry.id   AF-A0A7X0LLC3-F1
#
_cell.length_a   1.000
_cell.length_b   1.000
_cell.length_c   1.000
_cell.angle_alpha   90.00
_cell.angle_beta   90.00
_cell.angle_gamma   90.00
#
_symmetry.space_group_name_H-M   'P 1'
#
loop_
_entity.id
_entity.type
_entity.pdbx_description
1 polymer ?
#
loop_
_entity_poly.entity_id
_entity_poly.type
_entity_poly.pdbx_seq_one_letter_code
_entity_poly.pdbx_strand_id
1 'polypeptide(L)'
;MPHLLAPLLLALSLMIVPASGQAPATIDADSEDVKTLNLQGRIGDLELVREGDELRVQHNGHTLSADEYLAMIEMQQQRRDAGGPLFKLFNITTAFGILWVAIGLLGQVLFTGRMVVQWIVSEKEKRSIVPPIFWYMSLAGATMLMIYFIWRKDIVGVLGQSTGWFIYARNVALLRKTRVTVTRSAAASDETDDHTLAPGQ
;
A
#
# COMPACT_ATOMS: atom_id res chain seq x y z
N MET A 1 -26.47 -7.22 -18.25
CA MET A 1 -25.09 -6.77 -18.01
C MET A 1 -25.16 -5.38 -17.37
N PRO A 2 -25.50 -5.26 -16.07
CA PRO A 2 -24.53 -4.69 -15.10
C PRO A 2 -24.83 -5.07 -13.62
N HIS A 3 -24.31 -6.18 -13.08
CA HIS A 3 -24.50 -6.53 -11.65
C HIS A 3 -23.25 -7.04 -10.93
N LEU A 4 -22.06 -6.88 -11.52
CA LEU A 4 -20.83 -7.52 -11.01
C LEU A 4 -19.86 -6.59 -10.27
N LEU A 5 -20.27 -5.37 -9.90
CA LEU A 5 -19.41 -4.40 -9.19
C LEU A 5 -19.88 -4.05 -7.77
N ALA A 6 -20.97 -4.65 -7.28
CA ALA A 6 -21.49 -4.36 -5.94
C ALA A 6 -20.75 -5.03 -4.75
N PRO A 7 -20.05 -6.18 -4.86
CA PRO A 7 -19.49 -6.82 -3.66
C PRO A 7 -18.09 -6.32 -3.26
N LEU A 8 -17.41 -5.49 -4.06
CA LEU A 8 -16.05 -5.03 -3.73
C LEU A 8 -16.02 -3.83 -2.76
N LEU A 9 -17.14 -3.13 -2.58
CA LEU A 9 -17.24 -1.99 -1.66
C LEU A 9 -17.69 -2.38 -0.24
N LEU A 10 -18.22 -3.59 -0.05
CA LEU A 10 -18.65 -4.07 1.27
C LEU A 10 -17.51 -4.70 2.10
N ALA A 11 -16.37 -5.02 1.47
CA ALA A 11 -15.24 -5.66 2.13
C ALA A 11 -14.23 -4.69 2.78
N LEU A 12 -14.41 -3.37 2.59
CA LEU A 12 -13.54 -2.34 3.19
C LEU A 12 -14.19 -1.63 4.41
N SER A 13 -15.42 -2.00 4.79
CA SER A 13 -16.13 -1.39 5.92
C SER A 13 -16.00 -2.14 7.25
N LEU A 14 -15.11 -3.14 7.36
CA LEU A 14 -15.03 -4.03 8.53
C LEU A 14 -13.72 -3.95 9.34
N MET A 15 -12.98 -2.84 9.27
CA MET A 15 -11.98 -2.50 10.30
C MET A 15 -12.57 -1.55 11.36
N ILE A 16 -13.70 -1.97 11.94
CA ILE A 16 -14.18 -1.44 13.22
C ILE A 16 -14.08 -2.60 14.20
N VAL A 17 -13.03 -2.54 15.03
CA VAL A 17 -12.88 -3.36 16.23
C VAL A 17 -14.15 -3.19 17.08
N PRO A 18 -14.76 -4.26 17.60
CA PRO A 18 -15.97 -4.13 18.41
C PRO A 18 -15.62 -3.42 19.72
N ALA A 19 -16.35 -2.35 20.01
CA ALA A 19 -16.42 -1.77 21.33
C ALA A 19 -16.95 -2.85 22.31
N SER A 20 -16.06 -3.36 23.17
CA SER A 20 -16.48 -4.14 24.33
C SER A 20 -17.33 -3.23 25.22
N GLY A 21 -18.56 -3.67 25.48
CA GLY A 21 -19.61 -2.86 26.10
C GLY A 21 -19.21 -2.25 27.44
N GLN A 22 -19.41 -0.95 27.54
CA GLN A 22 -19.61 -0.28 28.81
C GLN A 22 -20.84 0.62 28.66
N ALA A 23 -21.82 0.42 29.56
CA ALA A 23 -23.11 1.05 29.53
C ALA A 23 -23.00 2.59 29.56
N PRO A 24 -23.95 3.34 28.97
CA PRO A 24 -23.95 4.79 29.06
C PRO A 24 -24.10 5.21 30.53
N ALA A 25 -23.13 5.96 31.04
CA ALA A 25 -23.15 6.48 32.40
C ALA A 25 -24.40 7.37 32.61
N THR A 26 -25.20 7.04 33.61
CA THR A 26 -26.39 7.78 34.04
C THR A 26 -25.98 9.14 34.62
N ILE A 27 -26.81 10.15 34.39
CA ILE A 27 -26.58 11.54 34.82
C ILE A 27 -27.08 11.68 36.27
N ASP A 28 -26.15 11.68 37.22
CA ASP A 28 -26.42 12.12 38.60
C ASP A 28 -25.78 13.50 38.80
N ALA A 29 -26.54 14.43 39.37
CA ALA A 29 -26.29 15.87 39.31
C ALA A 29 -25.58 16.46 40.54
N ASP A 30 -24.92 15.64 41.38
CA ASP A 30 -24.59 16.05 42.75
C ASP A 30 -23.19 15.62 43.28
N SER A 31 -22.20 15.47 42.40
CA SER A 31 -20.80 15.29 42.83
C SER A 31 -19.89 16.40 42.28
N GLU A 32 -18.88 16.79 43.06
CA GLU A 32 -17.73 17.59 42.63
C GLU A 32 -16.92 16.79 41.60
N ASP A 33 -17.49 16.62 40.41
CA ASP A 33 -17.16 15.57 39.46
C ASP A 33 -16.06 16.04 38.51
N VAL A 34 -14.84 15.56 38.75
CA VAL A 34 -13.82 15.50 37.69
C VAL A 34 -14.32 14.48 36.69
N LYS A 35 -14.84 14.95 35.55
CA LYS A 35 -15.47 14.12 34.54
C LYS A 35 -14.49 13.84 33.40
N THR A 36 -13.93 12.63 33.36
CA THR A 36 -13.00 12.20 32.32
C THR A 36 -13.78 11.77 31.07
N LEU A 37 -13.69 12.53 29.98
CA LEU A 37 -14.25 12.17 28.69
C LEU A 37 -13.23 11.32 27.92
N ASN A 38 -13.52 10.03 27.74
CA ASN A 38 -12.71 9.15 26.89
C ASN A 38 -13.00 9.45 25.41
N LEU A 39 -12.16 10.28 24.78
CA LEU A 39 -12.27 10.61 23.35
C LEU A 39 -11.53 9.59 22.49
N GLN A 40 -11.92 8.32 22.67
CA GLN A 40 -11.28 7.11 22.19
C GLN A 40 -10.54 7.30 20.84
N GLY A 41 -9.25 7.61 20.95
CA GLY A 41 -8.25 7.34 19.92
C GLY A 41 -7.68 8.50 19.09
N ARG A 42 -8.11 9.77 19.24
CA ARG A 42 -7.51 10.87 18.42
C ARG A 42 -7.13 12.14 19.16
N ILE A 43 -7.76 12.42 20.29
CA ILE A 43 -7.47 13.55 21.18
C ILE A 43 -7.44 12.89 22.56
N GLY A 44 -6.36 13.05 23.34
CA GLY A 44 -6.20 12.34 24.62
C GLY A 44 -7.38 12.58 25.58
N ASP A 45 -7.50 11.75 26.62
CA ASP A 45 -8.55 11.87 27.63
C ASP A 45 -8.62 13.31 28.17
N LEU A 46 -9.81 13.93 28.11
CA LEU A 46 -10.02 15.26 28.69
C LEU A 46 -10.65 15.11 30.07
N GLU A 47 -9.96 15.62 31.08
CA GLU A 47 -10.51 15.76 32.43
C GLU A 47 -11.20 17.13 32.52
N LEU A 48 -12.51 17.13 32.71
CA LEU A 48 -13.29 18.35 32.91
C LEU A 48 -13.47 18.58 34.39
N VAL A 49 -12.99 19.72 34.88
CA VAL A 49 -13.12 20.14 36.28
C VAL A 49 -14.14 21.29 36.33
N ARG A 50 -15.23 21.10 37.08
CA ARG A 50 -16.23 22.15 37.32
C ARG A 50 -15.77 22.99 38.52
N GLU A 51 -15.46 24.26 38.29
CA GLU A 51 -15.05 25.20 39.34
C GLU A 51 -16.07 26.35 39.37
N GLY A 52 -17.04 26.29 40.31
CA GLY A 52 -18.16 27.23 40.35
C GLY A 52 -19.17 27.02 39.20
N ASP A 53 -19.47 28.08 38.44
CA ASP A 53 -20.40 28.04 37.29
C ASP A 53 -19.68 27.79 35.94
N GLU A 54 -18.35 27.64 35.97
CA GLU A 54 -17.52 27.54 34.77
C GLU A 54 -16.90 26.13 34.63
N LEU A 55 -16.93 25.57 33.41
CA LEU A 55 -16.32 24.28 33.07
C LEU A 55 -14.89 24.51 32.57
N ARG A 56 -13.90 23.94 33.26
CA ARG A 56 -12.49 24.08 32.92
C ARG A 56 -11.90 22.75 32.46
N VAL A 57 -10.95 22.82 31.53
CA VAL A 57 -10.32 21.64 30.93
C VAL A 57 -8.96 21.43 31.58
N GLN A 58 -8.77 20.29 32.24
CA GLN A 58 -7.48 19.91 32.80
C GLN A 58 -6.71 19.05 31.79
N HIS A 59 -5.53 19.51 31.39
CA HIS A 59 -4.64 18.81 30.47
C HIS A 59 -3.21 18.78 31.03
N ASN A 60 -2.67 17.58 31.27
CA ASN A 60 -1.33 17.37 31.86
C ASN A 60 -1.07 18.12 33.18
N GLY A 61 -2.10 18.23 34.05
CA GLY A 61 -1.98 18.88 35.36
C GLY A 61 -2.14 20.40 35.36
N HIS A 62 -2.35 21.04 34.20
CA HIS A 62 -2.70 22.45 34.10
C HIS A 62 -4.20 22.62 33.85
N THR A 63 -4.87 23.42 34.68
CA THR A 63 -6.27 23.82 34.50
C THR A 63 -6.30 24.98 33.52
N LEU A 64 -6.84 24.74 32.32
CA LEU A 64 -6.96 25.73 31.25
C LEU A 64 -8.44 26.15 31.14
N SER A 65 -8.68 27.44 30.95
CA SER A 65 -10.01 27.92 30.54
C SER A 65 -10.35 27.42 29.14
N ALA A 66 -11.63 27.43 28.77
CA ALA A 66 -12.09 26.99 27.46
C ALA A 66 -11.38 27.75 26.31
N ASP A 67 -11.20 29.06 26.48
CA ASP A 67 -10.57 29.92 25.48
C ASP A 67 -9.05 29.68 25.37
N GLU A 68 -8.36 29.44 26.50
CA GLU A 68 -6.94 29.09 26.49
C GLU A 68 -6.69 27.71 25.88
N TYR A 69 -7.60 26.75 26.10
CA TYR A 69 -7.54 25.43 25.48
C TYR A 69 -7.80 25.49 23.96
N LEU A 70 -8.78 26.29 23.53
CA LEU A 70 -9.05 26.55 22.11
C LEU A 70 -7.85 27.20 21.42
N ALA A 71 -7.25 28.22 22.05
CA ALA A 71 -6.04 28.86 21.54
C ALA A 71 -4.86 27.87 21.45
N MET A 72 -4.71 26.96 22.42
CA MET A 72 -3.69 25.91 22.38
C MET A 72 -3.91 24.95 21.19
N ILE A 73 -5.15 24.53 20.95
CA ILE A 73 -5.50 23.66 19.81
C ILE A 73 -5.24 24.39 18.49
N GLU A 74 -5.65 25.65 18.36
CA GLU A 74 -5.41 26.44 17.15
C GLU A 74 -3.91 26.58 16.85
N MET A 75 -3.09 26.86 17.88
CA MET A 75 -1.64 26.93 17.72
C MET A 75 -1.02 25.58 17.32
N GLN A 76 -1.52 24.45 17.84
CA GLN A 76 -1.07 23.12 17.43
C GLN A 76 -1.51 22.78 16.00
N GLN A 77 -2.74 23.14 15.63
CA GLN A 77 -3.29 22.93 14.30
C GLN A 77 -2.49 23.72 13.26
N GLN A 78 -2.20 24.99 13.54
CA GLN A 78 -1.43 25.86 12.67
C GLN A 78 0.03 25.38 12.50
N ARG A 79 0.63 24.80 13.55
CA ARG A 79 1.96 24.15 13.46
C ARG A 79 1.93 22.83 12.66
N ARG A 80 0.84 22.05 12.72
CA ARG A 80 0.62 20.88 11.84
C ARG A 80 0.34 21.31 10.39
N ASP A 81 -0.25 22.47 10.19
CA ASP A 81 -0.63 23.02 8.88
C ASP A 81 0.50 23.78 8.17
N ALA A 82 1.63 24.01 8.84
CA ALA A 82 2.83 24.61 8.24
C ALA A 82 3.52 23.72 7.18
N GLY A 83 3.13 22.45 7.06
CA GLY A 83 3.46 21.61 5.92
C GLY A 83 2.48 21.87 4.78
N GLY A 84 2.95 22.41 3.65
CA GLY A 84 2.13 22.71 2.48
C GLY A 84 1.27 21.52 1.99
N PRO A 85 0.30 21.74 1.09
CA PRO A 85 -0.72 20.74 0.71
C PRO A 85 -0.16 19.39 0.22
N LEU A 86 1.03 19.38 -0.41
CA LEU A 86 1.73 18.14 -0.76
C LEU A 86 2.20 17.34 0.46
N PHE A 87 2.67 18.02 1.52
CA PHE A 87 3.12 17.36 2.76
C PHE A 87 1.96 16.69 3.49
N LYS A 88 0.75 17.28 3.45
CA LYS A 88 -0.47 16.66 3.99
C LYS A 88 -0.92 15.45 3.18
N LEU A 89 -0.87 15.55 1.85
CA LEU A 89 -1.32 14.46 0.97
C LEU A 89 -0.40 13.23 1.06
N PHE A 90 0.90 13.46 1.25
CA PHE A 90 1.88 12.37 1.28
C PHE A 90 2.32 11.96 2.69
N ASN A 91 2.01 12.71 3.76
CA ASN A 91 2.41 12.43 5.14
C ASN A 91 3.92 12.08 5.26
N ILE A 92 4.78 12.80 4.56
CA ILE A 92 6.21 12.52 4.48
C ILE A 92 7.00 13.71 5.05
N THR A 93 7.53 13.52 6.25
CA THR A 93 8.34 14.52 6.97
C THR A 93 9.84 14.44 6.63
N THR A 94 10.26 13.72 5.58
CA THR A 94 11.68 13.53 5.22
C THR A 94 11.87 13.21 3.73
N ALA A 95 12.88 13.80 3.05
CA ALA A 95 13.21 13.52 1.65
C ALA A 95 13.38 12.02 1.33
N PHE A 96 13.82 11.24 2.33
CA PHE A 96 13.88 9.79 2.28
C PHE A 96 12.51 9.14 1.99
N GLY A 97 11.42 9.62 2.59
CA GLY A 97 10.08 9.09 2.37
C GLY A 97 9.55 9.33 0.95
N ILE A 98 9.93 10.44 0.32
CA ILE A 98 9.54 10.75 -1.07
C ILE A 98 10.17 9.73 -2.03
N LEU A 99 11.44 9.39 -1.80
CA LEU A 99 12.14 8.37 -2.58
C LEU A 99 11.45 6.99 -2.46
N TRP A 100 11.02 6.61 -1.25
CA TRP A 100 10.29 5.35 -1.04
C TRP A 100 8.93 5.33 -1.72
N VAL A 101 8.18 6.43 -1.67
CA VAL A 101 6.90 6.55 -2.38
C VAL A 101 7.11 6.50 -3.90
N ALA A 102 8.16 7.13 -4.41
CA ALA A 102 8.51 7.04 -5.83
C ALA A 102 8.83 5.60 -6.26
N ILE A 103 9.54 4.83 -5.43
CA ILE A 103 9.79 3.40 -5.67
C ILE A 103 8.47 2.63 -5.71
N GLY A 104 7.57 2.85 -4.75
CA GLY A 104 6.25 2.22 -4.73
C GLY A 104 5.42 2.56 -5.99
N LEU A 105 5.41 3.84 -6.38
CA LEU A 105 4.68 4.31 -7.56
C LEU A 105 5.26 3.75 -8.86
N LEU A 106 6.58 3.73 -9.00
CA LEU A 106 7.24 3.15 -10.17
C LEU A 106 7.00 1.64 -10.25
N GLY A 107 7.03 0.95 -9.10
CA GLY A 107 6.63 -0.45 -8.99
C GLY A 107 5.19 -0.68 -9.46
N GLN A 108 4.26 0.19 -9.04
CA GLN A 108 2.86 0.14 -9.46
C GLN A 108 2.70 0.37 -10.97
N VAL A 109 3.41 1.34 -11.55
CA VAL A 109 3.37 1.63 -12.99
C VAL A 109 3.88 0.43 -13.79
N LEU A 110 4.98 -0.21 -13.39
CA LEU A 110 5.46 -1.44 -14.05
C LEU A 110 4.45 -2.58 -13.92
N PHE A 111 3.89 -2.75 -12.72
CA PHE A 111 2.95 -3.82 -12.40
C PHE A 111 1.64 -3.69 -13.18
N THR A 112 1.12 -2.48 -13.38
CA THR A 112 -0.08 -2.23 -14.20
C THR A 112 0.27 -2.17 -15.68
N GLY A 113 1.40 -1.55 -16.05
CA GLY A 113 1.86 -1.40 -17.42
C GLY A 113 2.04 -2.73 -18.16
N ARG A 114 2.33 -3.83 -17.44
CA ARG A 114 2.39 -5.16 -18.05
C ARG A 114 1.08 -5.57 -18.75
N MET A 115 -0.07 -5.14 -18.23
CA MET A 115 -1.38 -5.48 -18.81
C MET A 115 -1.59 -4.70 -20.09
N VAL A 116 -1.16 -3.43 -20.10
CA VAL A 116 -1.14 -2.60 -21.31
C VAL A 116 -0.25 -3.23 -22.38
N VAL A 117 0.96 -3.65 -22.02
CA VAL A 117 1.87 -4.31 -22.95
C VAL A 117 1.30 -5.64 -23.47
N GLN A 118 0.71 -6.45 -22.60
CA GLN A 118 0.07 -7.71 -23.01
C GLN A 118 -1.11 -7.45 -23.95
N TRP A 119 -1.93 -6.46 -23.66
CA TRP A 119 -3.05 -6.07 -24.51
C TRP A 119 -2.58 -5.61 -25.89
N ILE A 120 -1.61 -4.68 -25.95
CA ILE A 120 -1.05 -4.19 -27.22
C ILE A 120 -0.48 -5.35 -28.05
N VAL A 121 0.27 -6.27 -27.44
CA VAL A 121 0.84 -7.40 -28.16
C VAL A 121 -0.25 -8.37 -28.62
N SER A 122 -1.25 -8.65 -27.79
CA SER A 122 -2.36 -9.54 -28.15
C SER A 122 -3.20 -8.98 -29.29
N GLU A 123 -3.41 -7.66 -29.32
CA GLU A 123 -4.12 -6.98 -30.39
C GLU A 123 -3.36 -7.05 -31.71
N LYS A 124 -2.04 -6.80 -31.67
CA LYS A 124 -1.17 -6.91 -32.86
C LYS A 124 -1.18 -8.32 -33.45
N GLU A 125 -1.18 -9.34 -32.60
CA GLU A 125 -1.16 -10.75 -33.00
C GLU A 125 -2.57 -11.34 -33.21
N LYS A 126 -3.63 -10.60 -32.88
CA LYS A 126 -5.04 -11.02 -32.89
C LYS A 126 -5.29 -12.35 -32.15
N ARG A 127 -4.51 -12.59 -31.10
CA ARG A 127 -4.52 -13.83 -30.30
C ARG A 127 -4.28 -13.48 -28.84
N SER A 128 -4.93 -14.20 -27.93
CA SER A 128 -4.70 -14.04 -26.48
C SER A 128 -3.36 -14.67 -26.08
N ILE A 129 -2.27 -13.92 -26.23
CA ILE A 129 -0.91 -14.38 -25.90
C ILE A 129 -0.30 -13.56 -24.76
N VAL A 130 0.52 -14.22 -23.94
CA VAL A 130 1.28 -13.56 -22.87
C VAL A 130 2.73 -13.40 -23.34
N PRO A 131 3.19 -12.18 -23.66
CA PRO A 131 4.52 -11.99 -24.21
C PRO A 131 5.61 -12.19 -23.14
N PRO A 132 6.84 -12.61 -23.51
CA PRO A 132 7.95 -12.75 -22.56
C PRO A 132 8.19 -11.55 -21.64
N ILE A 133 8.06 -10.34 -22.19
CA ILE A 133 8.24 -9.07 -21.45
C ILE A 133 7.28 -8.94 -20.26
N PHE A 134 6.10 -9.55 -20.33
CA PHE A 134 5.13 -9.59 -19.24
C PHE A 134 5.74 -10.17 -17.96
N TRP A 135 6.49 -11.26 -18.08
CA TRP A 135 7.09 -11.94 -16.94
C TRP A 135 8.21 -11.12 -16.31
N TYR A 136 9.01 -10.44 -17.12
CA TYR A 136 10.07 -9.55 -16.63
C TYR A 136 9.50 -8.31 -15.93
N MET A 137 8.49 -7.65 -16.52
CA MET A 137 7.82 -6.50 -15.90
C MET A 137 7.14 -6.90 -14.58
N SER A 138 6.52 -8.09 -14.55
CA SER A 138 5.86 -8.60 -13.34
C SER A 138 6.86 -8.85 -12.22
N LEU A 139 8.00 -9.46 -12.51
CA LEU A 139 9.05 -9.72 -11.53
C LEU A 139 9.66 -8.41 -11.00
N ALA A 140 9.95 -7.46 -11.90
CA ALA A 140 10.49 -6.16 -11.52
C ALA A 140 9.49 -5.36 -10.65
N GLY A 141 8.24 -5.23 -11.11
CA GLY A 141 7.20 -4.51 -10.37
C GLY A 141 6.90 -5.16 -9.01
N ALA A 142 6.79 -6.49 -8.95
CA ALA A 142 6.58 -7.20 -7.68
C ALA A 142 7.76 -7.02 -6.72
N THR A 143 9.00 -7.00 -7.22
CA THR A 143 10.19 -6.75 -6.38
C THR A 143 10.14 -5.34 -5.78
N MET A 144 9.83 -4.33 -6.59
CA MET A 144 9.73 -2.94 -6.13
C MET A 144 8.60 -2.75 -5.11
N LEU A 145 7.42 -3.32 -5.39
CA LEU A 145 6.28 -3.26 -4.48
C LEU A 145 6.55 -4.05 -3.19
N MET A 146 7.23 -5.18 -3.26
CA MET A 146 7.60 -5.96 -2.08
C MET A 146 8.58 -5.18 -1.19
N ILE A 147 9.60 -4.55 -1.77
CA ILE A 147 10.51 -3.65 -1.05
C ILE A 147 9.73 -2.51 -0.38
N TYR A 148 8.77 -1.91 -1.10
CA TYR A 148 7.91 -0.85 -0.57
C TYR A 148 7.03 -1.32 0.60
N PHE A 149 6.42 -2.51 0.51
CA PHE A 149 5.58 -3.05 1.58
C PHE A 149 6.38 -3.46 2.82
N ILE A 150 7.59 -3.97 2.64
CA ILE A 150 8.52 -4.23 3.74
C ILE A 150 8.82 -2.91 4.49
N TRP A 151 9.11 -1.84 3.75
CA TRP A 151 9.34 -0.52 4.35
C TRP A 151 8.10 0.01 5.10
N ARG A 152 6.89 -0.20 4.55
CA ARG A 152 5.60 0.17 5.17
C ARG A 152 5.22 -0.71 6.37
N LYS A 153 5.97 -1.79 6.65
CA LYS A 153 5.61 -2.83 7.63
C LYS A 153 4.22 -3.44 7.37
N ASP A 154 3.84 -3.57 6.10
CA ASP A 154 2.56 -4.14 5.69
C ASP A 154 2.73 -5.63 5.34
N ILE A 155 2.41 -6.50 6.30
CA ILE A 155 2.55 -7.96 6.13
C ILE A 155 1.65 -8.51 5.04
N VAL A 156 0.46 -7.95 4.84
CA VAL A 156 -0.50 -8.42 3.83
C VAL A 156 0.03 -8.10 2.44
N GLY A 157 0.57 -6.89 2.25
CA GLY A 157 1.24 -6.48 1.03
C GLY A 157 2.45 -7.37 0.69
N VAL A 158 3.29 -7.67 1.68
CA VAL A 158 4.47 -8.55 1.50
C VAL A 158 4.06 -9.97 1.12
N LEU A 159 3.10 -10.57 1.84
CA LEU A 159 2.64 -11.92 1.55
C LEU A 159 1.99 -12.01 0.16
N GLY A 160 1.19 -11.01 -0.21
CA GLY A 160 0.57 -10.92 -1.53
C GLY A 160 1.60 -10.85 -2.65
N GLN A 161 2.62 -9.99 -2.52
CA GLN A 161 3.66 -9.85 -3.53
C GLN A 161 4.62 -11.05 -3.59
N SER A 162 4.91 -11.69 -2.45
CA SER A 162 5.81 -12.86 -2.41
C SER A 162 5.30 -14.03 -3.26
N THR A 163 3.99 -14.28 -3.22
CA THR A 163 3.35 -15.35 -4.00
C THR A 163 3.47 -15.08 -5.50
N GLY A 164 3.14 -13.85 -5.93
CA GLY A 164 3.27 -13.44 -7.33
C GLY A 164 4.73 -13.50 -7.80
N TRP A 165 5.65 -12.98 -6.98
CA TRP A 165 7.09 -12.96 -7.26
C TRP A 165 7.64 -14.36 -7.57
N PHE A 166 7.29 -15.37 -6.77
CA PHE A 166 7.73 -16.75 -6.99
C PHE A 166 7.25 -17.30 -8.35
N ILE A 167 5.97 -17.08 -8.68
CA ILE A 167 5.39 -17.51 -9.96
C ILE A 167 6.11 -16.83 -11.13
N TYR A 168 6.35 -15.52 -11.04
CA TYR A 168 7.02 -14.75 -12.09
C TYR A 168 8.47 -15.21 -12.27
N ALA A 169 9.20 -15.42 -11.17
CA ALA A 169 10.57 -15.91 -11.20
C ALA A 169 10.68 -17.28 -11.87
N ARG A 170 9.78 -18.21 -11.50
CA ARG A 170 9.69 -19.53 -12.14
C ARG A 170 9.44 -19.40 -13.65
N ASN A 171 8.49 -18.57 -14.07
CA ASN A 171 8.17 -18.41 -15.48
C ASN A 171 9.33 -17.79 -16.27
N VAL A 172 10.01 -16.78 -15.72
CA VAL A 172 11.24 -16.24 -16.33
C VAL A 172 12.31 -17.33 -16.48
N ALA A 173 12.48 -18.19 -15.48
CA ALA A 173 13.43 -19.30 -15.56
C ALA A 173 13.07 -20.31 -16.66
N LEU A 174 11.78 -20.64 -16.82
CA LEU A 174 11.30 -21.52 -17.88
C LEU A 174 11.55 -20.92 -19.27
N LEU A 175 11.25 -19.63 -19.46
CA LEU A 175 11.51 -18.93 -20.73
C LEU A 175 12.99 -18.96 -21.14
N ARG A 176 13.90 -18.78 -20.16
CA ARG A 176 15.34 -18.87 -20.42
C ARG A 176 15.76 -20.27 -20.87
N LYS A 177 15.23 -21.31 -20.23
CA LYS A 177 15.55 -22.71 -20.60
C LYS A 177 15.09 -23.03 -22.02
N THR A 178 13.86 -22.66 -22.39
CA THR A 178 13.34 -22.91 -23.75
C THR A 178 14.21 -22.24 -24.82
N ARG A 179 14.67 -21.00 -24.58
CA ARG A 179 15.55 -20.29 -25.53
C ARG A 179 16.89 -21.01 -25.72
N VAL A 180 17.49 -21.49 -24.63
CA VAL A 180 18.77 -22.22 -24.68
C VAL A 180 18.63 -23.54 -25.44
N THR A 181 17.56 -24.30 -25.21
CA THR A 181 17.31 -25.56 -25.91
C THR A 181 17.16 -25.36 -27.41
N VAL A 182 16.37 -24.36 -27.84
CA VAL A 182 16.15 -24.04 -29.26
C VAL A 182 17.46 -23.65 -29.95
N THR A 183 18.27 -22.79 -29.32
CA THR A 183 19.57 -22.39 -29.88
C THR A 183 20.53 -23.58 -30.02
N ARG A 184 20.55 -24.49 -29.03
CA ARG A 184 21.42 -25.69 -29.08
C ARG A 184 20.99 -26.67 -30.16
N SER A 185 19.68 -26.87 -30.33
CA SER A 185 19.15 -27.73 -31.40
C SER A 185 19.42 -27.15 -32.79
N ALA A 186 19.33 -25.82 -32.96
CA ALA A 186 19.66 -25.16 -34.23
C ALA A 186 21.15 -25.24 -34.57
N ALA A 187 22.05 -25.11 -33.58
CA ALA A 187 23.49 -25.25 -33.80
C ALA A 187 23.88 -26.70 -34.18
N ALA A 188 23.25 -27.70 -33.57
CA ALA A 188 23.53 -29.11 -33.88
C ALA A 188 23.07 -29.54 -35.28
N SER A 189 21.98 -28.96 -35.81
CA SER A 189 21.55 -29.24 -37.20
C SER A 189 22.51 -28.63 -38.23
N ASP A 190 23.05 -27.44 -37.97
CA ASP A 190 23.98 -26.74 -38.88
C ASP A 190 25.32 -27.50 -39.00
N GLU A 191 25.79 -28.10 -37.90
CA GLU A 191 27.01 -28.92 -37.86
C GLU A 191 26.83 -30.29 -38.57
N THR A 192 25.60 -30.80 -38.64
CA THR A 192 25.31 -32.09 -39.30
C THR A 192 25.20 -31.95 -40.83
N ASP A 193 24.72 -30.80 -41.33
CA ASP A 193 24.61 -30.53 -42.77
C ASP A 193 25.99 -30.26 -43.42
N ASP A 194 26.95 -29.66 -42.70
CA ASP A 194 28.32 -29.41 -43.20
C ASP A 194 29.10 -30.71 -43.45
N HIS A 195 28.91 -31.73 -42.62
CA HIS A 195 29.57 -33.03 -42.78
C HIS A 195 28.92 -33.95 -43.82
N THR A 196 27.76 -33.59 -44.39
CA THR A 196 27.05 -34.40 -45.40
C THR A 196 27.45 -34.04 -46.84
N LEU A 197 28.25 -32.98 -47.05
CA LEU A 197 28.74 -32.51 -48.36
C LEU A 197 30.14 -33.02 -48.74
N ALA A 198 30.68 -34.06 -48.10
CA ALA A 198 31.88 -34.72 -48.60
C ALA A 198 31.55 -35.55 -49.85
N PRO A 199 32.03 -35.18 -51.06
CA PRO A 199 31.70 -35.91 -52.28
C PRO A 199 32.35 -37.29 -52.25
N GLY A 200 31.56 -38.29 -52.68
CA GLY A 200 32.07 -39.62 -52.97
C GLY A 200 33.32 -39.55 -53.84
N GLN A 201 34.39 -40.13 -53.32
CA GLN A 201 35.50 -40.69 -54.09
C GLN A 201 35.38 -42.21 -54.01
#